data_AF-A0A1V5CE77-F1
#
_entry.id   AF-A0A1V5CE77-F1
#
_cell.length_a   1.000
_cell.length_b   1.000
_cell.length_c   1.000
_cell.angle_alpha   90.00
_cell.angle_beta   90.00
_cell.angle_gamma   90.00
#
_symmetry.space_group_name_H-M   'P 1'
#
loop_
_entity.id
_entity.type
_entity.pdbx_description
1 polymer ?
#
loop_
_entity_poly.entity_id
_entity_poly.type
_entity_poly.pdbx_seq_one_letter_code
_entity_poly.pdbx_strand_id
1 'polypeptide(L)'
;MVSSVGVHNVTGDPAAAAKKGAEDAKQAYSGKWKGVGESMVFSMNHQVAPKAEALKCNVCHSPTGVMDFKKLGYSEEQIKDLTIPR
;
A
#
# COMPACT_ATOMS: atom_id res chain seq x y z
N MET A 1 31.41 4.15 -12.55
CA MET A 1 31.06 4.04 -11.11
C MET A 1 29.86 3.14 -11.01
N VAL A 2 29.84 2.18 -10.08
CA VAL A 2 28.69 1.28 -9.86
C VAL A 2 27.65 2.03 -9.03
N SER A 3 26.39 2.07 -9.48
CA SER A 3 25.27 2.69 -8.76
C SER A 3 24.91 1.89 -7.50
N SER A 4 24.16 2.48 -6.57
CA SER A 4 23.63 1.77 -5.40
C SER A 4 22.88 0.48 -5.76
N VAL A 5 22.09 0.49 -6.84
CA VAL A 5 21.40 -0.68 -7.39
C VAL A 5 22.39 -1.73 -7.87
N GLY A 6 23.48 -1.31 -8.51
CA GLY A 6 24.55 -2.21 -8.94
C GLY A 6 25.28 -2.87 -7.76
N VAL A 7 25.48 -2.15 -6.64
CA VAL A 7 26.06 -2.73 -5.42
C VAL A 7 25.14 -3.83 -4.88
N HIS A 8 23.84 -3.53 -4.71
CA HIS A 8 22.88 -4.52 -4.22
C HIS A 8 22.83 -5.78 -5.11
N ASN A 9 22.70 -5.59 -6.43
CA ASN A 9 22.52 -6.69 -7.36
C ASN A 9 23.76 -7.58 -7.51
N VAL A 10 24.96 -7.05 -7.21
CA VAL A 10 26.23 -7.81 -7.32
C VAL A 10 26.61 -8.44 -5.98
N THR A 11 26.40 -7.76 -4.85
CA THR A 11 26.90 -8.22 -3.54
C THR A 11 25.81 -8.80 -2.64
N GLY A 12 24.53 -8.49 -2.90
CA GLY A 12 23.43 -8.83 -2.01
C GLY A 12 23.46 -8.10 -0.66
N ASP A 13 24.36 -7.13 -0.46
CA ASP A 13 24.51 -6.41 0.82
C ASP A 13 23.67 -5.10 0.81
N PRO A 14 22.54 -5.06 1.52
CA PRO A 14 21.68 -3.88 1.56
C PRO A 14 22.29 -2.72 2.35
N ALA A 15 23.20 -2.96 3.30
CA ALA A 15 23.86 -1.91 4.06
C ALA A 15 24.91 -1.19 3.20
N ALA A 16 25.68 -1.94 2.40
CA ALA A 16 26.59 -1.38 1.42
C ALA A 16 25.84 -0.58 0.34
N ALA A 17 24.71 -1.09 -0.15
CA ALA A 17 23.87 -0.40 -1.11
C ALA A 17 23.27 0.90 -0.55
N ALA A 18 22.80 0.89 0.71
CA ALA A 18 22.26 2.07 1.37
C ALA A 18 23.31 3.17 1.57
N LYS A 19 24.53 2.79 1.99
CA LYS A 19 25.66 3.72 2.09
C LYS A 19 25.95 4.38 0.73
N LYS A 20 26.05 3.57 -0.34
CA LYS A 20 26.31 4.07 -1.69
C LYS A 20 25.18 4.98 -2.19
N GLY A 21 23.93 4.63 -1.90
CA GLY A 21 22.76 5.46 -2.25
C GLY A 21 22.78 6.82 -1.57
N ALA A 22 23.16 6.87 -0.28
CA ALA A 22 23.31 8.13 0.45
C ALA A 22 24.44 9.00 -0.13
N GLU A 23 25.58 8.40 -0.47
CA GLU A 23 26.69 9.09 -1.15
C GLU A 23 26.26 9.69 -2.50
N ASP A 24 25.58 8.90 -3.34
CA ASP A 24 25.09 9.33 -4.66
C ASP A 24 24.05 10.46 -4.54
N ALA A 25 23.19 10.40 -3.53
CA ALA A 25 22.19 11.42 -3.21
C ALA A 25 22.75 12.64 -2.46
N LYS A 26 24.07 12.67 -2.15
CA LYS A 26 24.73 13.70 -1.33
C LYS A 26 24.08 13.89 0.03
N GLN A 27 23.62 12.80 0.65
CA GLN A 27 23.00 12.76 1.97
C GLN A 27 23.98 12.17 3.00
N ALA A 28 23.89 12.63 4.25
CA ALA A 28 24.67 12.04 5.35
C ALA A 28 24.12 10.64 5.69
N TYR A 29 25.00 9.64 5.71
CA TYR A 29 24.62 8.28 6.11
C TYR A 29 24.90 8.06 7.60
N SER A 30 23.91 7.49 8.31
CA SER A 30 23.99 7.23 9.75
C SER A 30 24.96 6.11 10.14
N GLY A 31 25.50 5.38 9.17
CA GLY A 31 26.34 4.19 9.39
C GLY A 31 25.56 2.94 9.79
N LYS A 32 24.23 3.02 9.94
CA LYS A 32 23.37 1.91 10.35
C LYS A 32 22.26 1.70 9.33
N TRP A 33 22.15 0.48 8.84
CA TRP A 33 21.04 0.03 8.02
C TRP A 33 20.12 -0.88 8.83
N LYS A 34 18.81 -0.78 8.61
CA LYS A 34 17.80 -1.68 9.17
C LYS A 34 16.63 -1.79 8.18
N GLY A 35 16.19 -3.01 7.91
CA GLY A 35 14.94 -3.25 7.19
C GLY A 35 13.73 -2.82 8.03
N VAL A 36 12.79 -2.12 7.40
CA VAL A 36 11.50 -1.75 7.98
C VAL A 36 10.39 -2.21 7.05
N GLY A 37 9.26 -2.63 7.61
CA GLY A 37 8.05 -2.86 6.83
C GLY A 37 7.40 -1.53 6.52
N GLU A 38 7.07 -1.30 5.25
CA GLU A 38 6.34 -0.12 4.80
C GLU A 38 5.12 -0.56 3.99
N SER A 39 4.01 0.14 4.20
CA SER A 39 2.80 -0.04 3.40
C SER A 39 2.65 1.17 2.49
N MET A 40 2.51 0.92 1.19
CA MET A 40 2.28 1.95 0.18
C MET A 40 0.89 1.77 -0.42
N VAL A 41 0.14 2.87 -0.52
CA VAL A 41 -1.21 2.87 -1.10
C VAL A 41 -1.15 3.53 -2.47
N PHE A 42 -1.66 2.85 -3.48
CA PHE A 42 -1.79 3.38 -4.84
C PHE A 42 -3.24 3.43 -5.25
N SER A 43 -3.60 4.46 -6.04
CA SER A 43 -4.95 4.57 -6.58
C SER A 43 -5.16 3.58 -7.73
N MET A 44 -6.27 2.84 -7.70
CA MET A 44 -6.69 1.94 -8.77
C MET A 44 -7.55 2.72 -9.79
N ASN A 45 -6.98 3.00 -10.96
CA ASN A 45 -7.63 3.82 -12.00
C ASN A 45 -7.84 3.11 -13.35
N HIS A 46 -7.21 1.96 -13.53
CA HIS A 46 -7.29 1.18 -14.77
C HIS A 46 -8.06 -0.13 -14.51
N GLN A 47 -8.40 -0.85 -15.58
CA GLN A 47 -9.23 -2.06 -15.52
C GLN A 47 -10.69 -1.79 -15.08
N VAL A 48 -11.30 -0.74 -15.63
CA VAL A 48 -12.73 -0.47 -15.44
C VAL A 48 -13.54 -1.62 -16.04
N ALA A 49 -14.31 -2.32 -15.20
CA ALA A 49 -15.12 -3.45 -15.61
C ALA A 49 -16.32 -3.02 -16.48
N PRO A 50 -16.84 -3.90 -17.35
CA PRO A 50 -18.10 -3.64 -18.07
C PRO A 50 -19.26 -3.34 -17.11
N LYS A 51 -20.27 -2.59 -17.58
CA LYS A 51 -21.44 -2.19 -16.74
C LYS A 51 -22.13 -3.36 -16.03
N ALA A 52 -22.14 -4.54 -16.66
CA ALA A 52 -22.77 -5.73 -16.13
C ALA A 52 -22.07 -6.21 -14.85
N GLU A 53 -20.77 -5.97 -14.73
CA GLU A 53 -19.88 -6.43 -13.65
C GLU A 53 -19.62 -5.35 -12.60
N ALA A 54 -20.13 -4.14 -12.79
CA ALA A 54 -20.06 -3.10 -11.76
C ALA A 54 -20.68 -3.59 -10.45
N LEU A 55 -20.01 -3.31 -9.33
CA LEU A 55 -20.46 -3.69 -7.98
C LEU A 55 -21.92 -3.29 -7.77
N LYS A 56 -22.72 -4.23 -7.26
CA LYS A 56 -24.14 -4.03 -6.94
C LYS A 56 -24.29 -3.75 -5.46
N CYS A 57 -25.48 -3.27 -5.07
CA CYS A 57 -25.77 -2.79 -3.72
C CYS A 57 -25.27 -3.74 -2.62
N ASN A 58 -25.60 -5.03 -2.71
CA ASN A 58 -25.24 -6.05 -1.72
C ASN A 58 -23.75 -6.37 -1.61
N VAL A 59 -22.94 -5.99 -2.61
CA VAL A 59 -21.49 -6.17 -2.52
C VAL A 59 -20.89 -5.22 -1.49
N CYS A 60 -21.48 -4.03 -1.31
CA CYS A 60 -21.11 -3.09 -0.27
C CYS A 60 -21.99 -3.24 0.98
N HIS A 61 -23.31 -3.33 0.77
CA HIS A 61 -24.32 -3.34 1.83
C HIS A 61 -24.70 -4.76 2.23
N SER A 62 -23.80 -5.43 2.94
CA SER A 62 -24.11 -6.69 3.61
C SER A 62 -23.20 -6.86 4.82
N PRO A 63 -23.51 -7.79 5.75
CA PRO A 63 -22.64 -8.05 6.90
C PRO A 63 -21.22 -8.50 6.51
N THR A 64 -21.08 -9.03 5.29
CA THR A 64 -19.84 -9.49 4.68
C THR A 64 -19.46 -8.67 3.44
N GLY A 65 -19.95 -7.43 3.35
CA GLY A 65 -19.65 -6.54 2.22
C GLY A 65 -18.19 -6.11 2.17
N VAL A 66 -17.77 -5.58 1.03
CA VAL A 66 -16.36 -5.15 0.80
C VAL A 66 -15.97 -3.91 1.60
N MET A 67 -16.96 -3.17 2.13
CA MET A 67 -16.72 -1.90 2.84
C MET A 67 -16.59 -2.11 4.34
N ASP A 68 -15.44 -1.75 4.90
CA ASP A 68 -15.24 -1.65 6.35
C ASP A 68 -15.75 -0.28 6.85
N PHE A 69 -17.06 -0.14 6.99
CA PHE A 69 -17.68 1.12 7.40
C PHE A 69 -17.19 1.62 8.77
N LYS A 70 -16.76 0.72 9.65
CA LYS A 70 -16.16 1.09 10.94
C LYS A 70 -14.83 1.81 10.73
N LYS A 71 -13.92 1.25 9.91
CA LYS A 71 -12.64 1.91 9.60
C LYS A 71 -12.81 3.20 8.79
N LEU A 72 -13.90 3.33 8.04
CA LEU A 72 -14.25 4.57 7.35
C LEU A 72 -14.81 5.65 8.28
N GLY A 73 -15.11 5.33 9.55
CA GLY A 73 -15.54 6.31 10.55
C GLY A 73 -17.05 6.54 10.65
N TYR A 74 -17.88 5.63 10.14
CA TYR A 74 -19.34 5.70 10.32
C TYR A 74 -19.75 5.38 11.77
N SER A 75 -20.89 5.94 12.20
CA SER A 75 -21.46 5.67 13.53
C SER A 75 -22.01 4.23 13.63
N GLU A 76 -22.23 3.74 14.85
CA GLU A 76 -22.78 2.38 15.03
C GLU A 76 -24.19 2.24 14.43
N GLU A 77 -25.02 3.28 14.55
CA GLU A 77 -26.36 3.33 13.96
C GLU A 77 -26.27 3.28 12.43
N GLN A 78 -25.34 4.04 11.84
CA GLN A 78 -25.10 4.01 10.40
C GLN A 78 -24.58 2.65 9.95
N ILE A 79 -23.63 2.04 10.66
CA ILE A 79 -23.11 0.72 10.31
C ILE A 79 -24.22 -0.33 10.34
N LYS A 80 -25.10 -0.29 11.34
CA LYS A 80 -26.25 -1.19 11.44
C LYS A 80 -27.17 -1.06 10.22
N ASP A 81 -27.44 0.15 9.75
CA ASP A 81 -28.26 0.38 8.54
C ASP A 81 -27.52 0.05 7.23
N LEU A 82 -26.23 0.38 7.15
CA LEU A 82 -25.40 0.20 5.95
C LEU A 82 -25.03 -1.24 5.68
N THR A 83 -25.11 -2.13 6.68
CA THR A 83 -24.84 -3.57 6.54
C THR A 83 -26.08 -4.40 6.28
N ILE A 84 -27.25 -3.78 6.13
CA ILE A 84 -28.50 -4.44 5.71
C ILE A 84 -28.48 -4.67 4.20
N PRO A 85 -28.73 -5.90 3.72
CA PRO A 85 -28.91 -6.18 2.29
C PRO A 85 -29.92 -5.25 1.61
N ARG A 86 -29.58 -4.81 0.39
CA ARG A 86 -30.33 -3.85 -0.45
C ARG A 86 -30.67 -4.43 -1.82
#